data_AF-A0A1T1BZS2-F1
#
_entry.id   AF-A0A1T1BZS2-F1
#
_cell.length_a   1.000
_cell.length_b   1.000
_cell.length_c   1.000
_cell.angle_alpha   90.00
_cell.angle_beta   90.00
_cell.angle_gamma   90.00
#
_symmetry.space_group_name_H-M   'P 1'
#
loop_
_entity.id
_entity.type
_entity.pdbx_description
1 polymer ?
#
loop_
_entity_poly.entity_id
_entity_poly.type
_entity_poly.pdbx_seq_one_letter_code
_entity_poly.pdbx_strand_id
1 'polypeptide(L)'
;MIVAPKTNPEFTATPNSTILCNGDATGSITVVIDPNKGASPYIIDVVNTTTSTSYGTKTTGLPAGFYTVKVTDAKGCSLEKQV
;
A
#
# COMPACT_ATOMS: atom_id res chain seq x y z
N MET A 1 33.09 -1.30 7.35
CA MET A 1 31.68 -0.91 7.49
C MET A 1 30.88 -1.70 6.47
N ILE A 2 30.11 -2.71 6.90
CA ILE A 2 29.18 -3.41 6.01
C ILE A 2 27.94 -2.52 5.83
N VAL A 3 27.91 -1.75 4.75
CA VAL A 3 26.66 -1.09 4.32
C VAL A 3 25.78 -2.22 3.80
N ALA A 4 24.77 -2.63 4.58
CA ALA A 4 23.79 -3.60 4.11
C ALA A 4 23.21 -3.06 2.79
N PRO A 5 23.19 -3.86 1.70
CA PRO A 5 22.72 -3.40 0.41
C PRO A 5 21.32 -2.81 0.56
N LYS A 6 21.08 -1.68 -0.11
CA LYS A 6 19.76 -1.03 -0.18
C LYS A 6 18.79 -2.03 -0.80
N THR A 7 18.09 -2.78 0.03
CA THR A 7 17.03 -3.67 -0.40
C THR A 7 15.73 -2.88 -0.38
N ASN A 8 14.99 -2.92 -1.48
CA ASN A 8 13.67 -2.33 -1.52
C ASN A 8 12.77 -3.01 -0.47
N PRO A 9 11.82 -2.26 0.12
CA PRO A 9 10.78 -2.87 0.93
C PRO A 9 9.98 -3.83 0.05
N GLU A 10 9.65 -5.00 0.59
CA GLU A 10 8.77 -5.96 -0.06
C GLU A 10 7.45 -5.98 0.70
N PHE A 11 6.35 -5.89 -0.03
CA PHE A 11 5.03 -5.99 0.56
C PHE A 11 4.03 -6.59 -0.43
N THR A 12 2.99 -7.20 0.12
CA THR A 12 1.83 -7.65 -0.64
C THR A 12 0.64 -6.76 -0.29
N ALA A 13 -0.01 -6.21 -1.30
CA ALA A 13 -1.34 -5.62 -1.17
C ALA A 13 -2.33 -6.59 -1.82
N THR A 14 -3.41 -6.90 -1.10
CA THR A 14 -4.49 -7.77 -1.57
C THR A 14 -5.84 -7.14 -1.25
N PRO A 15 -6.73 -6.96 -2.25
CA PRO A 15 -8.09 -6.49 -1.98
C PRO A 15 -8.87 -7.63 -1.32
N ASN A 16 -9.42 -7.41 -0.13
CA ASN A 16 -10.15 -8.44 0.60
C ASN A 16 -11.67 -8.38 0.35
N SER A 17 -12.18 -7.27 -0.17
CA SER A 17 -13.52 -7.18 -0.74
C SER A 17 -13.38 -6.67 -2.17
N THR A 18 -13.81 -7.48 -3.13
CA THR A 18 -14.06 -7.03 -4.49
C THR A 18 -15.15 -5.97 -4.40
N ILE A 19 -14.83 -4.72 -4.74
CA ILE A 19 -15.82 -3.65 -4.68
C ILE A 19 -16.83 -3.86 -5.82
N LEU A 20 -17.81 -4.72 -5.57
CA LEU A 20 -18.77 -5.24 -6.55
C LEU A 20 -20.00 -4.34 -6.72
N CYS A 21 -20.16 -3.29 -5.91
CA CYS A 21 -21.32 -2.40 -5.98
C CYS A 21 -20.91 -0.92 -6.02
N ASN A 22 -21.35 -0.23 -7.06
CA ASN A 22 -21.17 1.21 -7.28
C ASN A 22 -21.90 2.01 -6.19
N GLY A 23 -21.23 2.29 -5.08
CA GLY A 23 -21.75 3.17 -4.02
C GLY A 23 -21.40 2.74 -2.60
N ASP A 24 -21.10 1.46 -2.39
CA ASP A 24 -20.74 0.96 -1.07
C ASP A 24 -19.24 1.13 -0.82
N ALA A 25 -18.90 1.96 0.16
CA ALA A 25 -17.55 2.10 0.67
C ALA A 25 -17.20 0.92 1.60
N THR A 26 -17.36 -0.31 1.12
CA THR A 26 -17.03 -1.55 1.86
C THR A 26 -15.72 -2.17 1.38
N GLY A 27 -15.03 -1.53 0.43
CA GLY A 27 -13.72 -1.92 -0.05
C GLY A 27 -12.69 -1.93 1.08
N SER A 28 -11.85 -2.96 1.07
CA SER A 28 -10.70 -3.01 1.96
C SER A 28 -9.50 -3.70 1.31
N ILE A 29 -8.31 -3.27 1.75
CA ILE A 29 -7.01 -3.69 1.23
C ILE A 29 -6.18 -4.20 2.40
N THR A 30 -5.74 -5.44 2.32
CA THR A 30 -4.79 -6.00 3.27
C THR A 30 -3.38 -5.76 2.76
N VAL A 31 -2.59 -5.00 3.53
CA VAL A 31 -1.17 -4.70 3.25
C VAL A 31 -0.31 -5.47 4.24
N VAL A 32 0.53 -6.37 3.73
CA VAL A 32 1.49 -7.15 4.53
C VAL A 32 2.89 -6.81 4.06
N ILE A 33 3.70 -6.23 4.94
CA ILE A 33 5.09 -5.84 4.66
C ILE A 33 6.01 -6.94 5.22
N ASP A 34 7.01 -7.35 4.45
CA ASP A 34 8.03 -8.29 4.94
C ASP A 34 9.02 -7.54 5.84
N PRO A 35 9.09 -7.84 7.15
CA PRO A 35 9.96 -7.14 8.08
C PRO A 35 11.45 -7.46 7.88
N ASN A 36 11.78 -8.48 7.08
CA ASN A 36 13.16 -8.83 6.73
C ASN A 36 13.68 -8.05 5.51
N LYS A 37 12.83 -7.24 4.86
CA LYS A 37 13.14 -6.48 3.64
C LYS A 37 12.92 -4.98 3.87
N GLY A 38 13.87 -4.15 3.43
CA GLY A 38 13.85 -2.70 3.67
C GLY A 38 14.28 -2.31 5.10
N ALA A 39 14.02 -1.07 5.51
CA ALA A 39 14.27 -0.61 6.87
C ALA A 39 13.02 0.06 7.49
N SER A 40 12.65 -0.43 8.67
CA SER A 40 11.62 0.16 9.52
C SER A 40 12.08 1.52 10.09
N PRO A 41 11.18 2.51 10.30
CA PRO A 41 9.73 2.47 10.07
C PRO A 41 9.32 2.53 8.60
N TYR A 42 8.21 1.86 8.27
CA TYR A 42 7.57 1.91 6.96
C TYR A 42 6.37 2.84 6.97
N ILE A 43 6.23 3.65 5.92
CA ILE A 43 5.10 4.56 5.69
C ILE A 43 4.27 3.97 4.56
N ILE A 44 2.97 3.79 4.80
CA ILE A 44 2.01 3.31 3.81
C ILE A 44 1.17 4.49 3.33
N ASP A 45 1.03 4.62 2.02
CA ASP A 45 0.13 5.58 1.38
C ASP A 45 -0.75 4.85 0.36
N VAL A 46 -2.06 5.02 0.48
CA VAL A 46 -3.07 4.41 -0.37
C VAL A 46 -3.68 5.50 -1.21
N VAL A 47 -3.59 5.38 -2.52
CA VAL A 47 -4.12 6.35 -3.48
C VAL A 47 -5.11 5.65 -4.39
N ASN A 48 -6.33 6.16 -4.49
CA ASN A 48 -7.27 5.73 -5.51
C ASN A 48 -6.85 6.36 -6.84
N THR A 49 -6.43 5.54 -7.81
CA THR A 49 -5.99 6.00 -9.14
C THR A 49 -7.16 6.31 -10.08
N THR A 50 -8.38 5.91 -9.71
CA THR A 50 -9.59 6.22 -10.46
C THR A 50 -10.07 7.65 -10.18
N THR A 51 -9.99 8.09 -8.93
CA THR A 51 -10.40 9.44 -8.50
C THR A 51 -9.22 10.35 -8.12
N SER A 52 -7.99 9.87 -8.27
CA SER A 52 -6.76 10.52 -7.81
C SER A 52 -6.83 10.99 -6.35
N THR A 53 -7.58 10.27 -5.52
CA THR A 53 -7.81 10.62 -4.11
C THR A 53 -6.87 9.83 -3.22
N SER A 54 -6.06 10.53 -2.42
CA SER A 54 -5.22 9.91 -1.40
C SER A 54 -6.04 9.61 -0.14
N TYR A 55 -6.01 8.35 0.28
CA TYR A 55 -6.60 7.84 1.52
C TYR A 55 -5.57 7.71 2.64
N GLY A 56 -4.28 7.99 2.36
CA GLY A 56 -3.20 7.90 3.34
C GLY A 56 -3.02 6.45 3.81
N THR A 57 -2.97 6.20 5.12
CA THR A 57 -2.88 4.84 5.66
C THR A 57 -4.21 4.10 5.72
N LYS A 58 -5.31 4.70 5.24
CA LYS A 58 -6.63 4.10 5.31
C LYS A 58 -6.77 3.01 4.24
N THR A 59 -6.90 1.78 4.71
CA THR A 59 -7.07 0.61 3.86
C THR A 59 -8.47 0.01 3.90
N THR A 60 -9.38 0.56 4.72
CA THR A 60 -10.76 0.07 4.88
C THR A 60 -11.76 1.18 4.65
N GLY A 61 -12.97 0.83 4.25
CA GLY A 61 -14.00 1.84 3.98
C GLY A 61 -13.74 2.57 2.67
N LEU A 62 -13.19 1.85 1.69
CA LEU A 62 -12.77 2.38 0.40
C LEU A 62 -13.88 2.17 -0.63
N PRO A 63 -14.24 3.20 -1.43
CA PRO A 63 -15.21 3.06 -2.50
C PRO A 63 -14.70 2.19 -3.66
N ALA A 64 -15.55 1.92 -4.64
CA ALA A 64 -15.16 1.16 -5.82
C ALA A 64 -14.11 1.92 -6.63
N GLY A 65 -13.01 1.25 -6.97
CA GLY A 65 -11.95 1.85 -7.77
C GLY A 65 -10.67 1.04 -7.74
N PHE A 66 -9.72 1.48 -8.54
CA PHE A 66 -8.35 0.98 -8.52
C PHE A 66 -7.54 1.74 -7.47
N TYR A 67 -6.74 1.02 -6.71
CA TYR A 67 -5.91 1.60 -5.66
C TYR A 67 -4.44 1.28 -5.91
N THR A 68 -3.58 2.25 -5.66
CA THR A 68 -2.13 2.05 -5.59
C THR A 68 -1.72 2.20 -4.13
N VAL A 69 -1.14 1.14 -3.59
CA VAL A 69 -0.51 1.16 -2.27
C VAL A 69 0.97 1.44 -2.48
N LYS A 70 1.47 2.49 -1.84
CA LYS A 70 2.88 2.88 -1.82
C LYS A 70 3.44 2.65 -0.43
N VAL A 71 4.52 1.89 -0.34
CA VAL A 71 5.25 1.65 0.91
C VAL A 71 6.63 2.30 0.80
N THR A 72 6.94 3.21 1.71
CA THR A 72 8.23 3.90 1.79
C THR A 72 8.96 3.49 3.06
N ASP A 73 10.22 3.06 2.92
CA ASP A 73 11.09 2.67 4.04
C ASP A 73 11.88 3.86 4.60
N ALA A 74 12.45 3.70 5.80
CA ALA A 74 13.24 4.73 6.47
C ALA A 74 14.51 5.17 5.72
N LYS A 75 15.04 4.32 4.82
CA LYS A 75 16.16 4.63 3.92
C LYS A 75 15.71 5.34 2.62
N GLY A 76 14.43 5.66 2.49
CA GLY A 76 13.86 6.37 1.35
C GLY A 76 13.66 5.52 0.10
N CYS A 77 13.64 4.18 0.20
CA CYS A 77 13.15 3.32 -0.87
C CYS A 77 11.62 3.32 -0.82
N SER A 78 10.98 3.54 -1.96
CA SER A 78 9.54 3.34 -2.11
C SER A 78 9.26 2.20 -3.07
N LEU A 79 8.22 1.42 -2.77
CA LEU A 79 7.67 0.41 -3.66
C LEU A 79 6.17 0.64 -3.78
N GLU A 80 5.64 0.52 -4.99
CA GLU A 80 4.22 0.79 -5.27
C GLU A 80 3.60 -0.47 -5.87
N LYS A 81 2.38 -0.81 -5.43
CA LYS A 81 1.65 -1.97 -5.91
C LYS A 81 0.19 -1.61 -6.09
N GLN A 82 -0.31 -1.85 -7.30
CA GLN A 82 -1.71 -1.67 -7.63
C GLN A 82 -2.53 -2.86 -7.13
N VAL A 83 -3.73 -2.56 -6.64
CA VAL A 83 -4.74 -3.47 -6.11
C VAL A 83 -6.13 -3.10 -6.60
#